data_AF-A0A7J3M2S8-F1
#
_entry.id   AF-A0A7J3M2S8-F1
#
_cell.length_a   1.000
_cell.length_b   1.000
_cell.length_c   1.000
_cell.angle_alpha   90.00
_cell.angle_beta   90.00
_cell.angle_gamma   90.00
#
_symmetry.space_group_name_H-M   'P 1'
#
loop_
_entity.id
_entity.type
_entity.pdbx_description
1 polymer ?
#
loop_
_entity_poly.entity_id
_entity_poly.type
_entity_poly.pdbx_seq_one_letter_code
_entity_poly.pdbx_strand_id
1 'polypeptide(L)'
;MILLLLALLSTNIAFQGTSFNLTLSEQTEVVLDDCMFFEHSLKSVENLSAGNYVVIVGYGCEGLKTIILKSVSGEERAVIEIRKAENFNKEVTELQKEMIKFRRENEALRSRIEYLQSLVEIVNSINVDLYDKIKAYGEENLRLKSELENARTELANYSKNLSKTTATLIELQKTVEELKAENSKLSSELKDLEAHIKSVAFYTDVFKFSTILLLAILVGIFLAFLRRY
;
A
#
# COMPACT_ATOMS: atom_id res chain seq x y z
N MET A 1 21.44 74.28 -40.94
CA MET A 1 20.80 72.95 -40.89
C MET A 1 21.91 71.92 -41.03
N ILE A 2 22.27 71.27 -39.92
CA ILE A 2 23.20 70.14 -39.92
C ILE A 2 22.35 68.92 -40.28
N LEU A 3 22.61 68.26 -41.41
CA LEU A 3 22.02 66.95 -41.72
C LEU A 3 22.50 65.99 -40.61
N LEU A 4 21.61 65.66 -39.68
CA LEU A 4 21.83 64.56 -38.75
C LEU A 4 21.63 63.27 -39.54
N LEU A 5 22.69 62.47 -39.71
CA LEU A 5 22.56 61.10 -40.21
C LEU A 5 21.62 60.32 -39.28
N LEU A 6 20.69 59.55 -39.85
CA LEU A 6 19.81 58.70 -39.06
C LEU A 6 20.55 57.51 -38.47
N ALA A 7 21.61 57.06 -39.15
CA ALA A 7 22.43 55.95 -38.67
C ALA A 7 23.93 56.12 -38.95
N LEU A 8 24.73 55.48 -38.10
CA LEU A 8 26.17 55.37 -38.26
C LEU A 8 26.57 53.88 -38.28
N LEU A 9 27.26 53.47 -39.34
CA LEU A 9 27.88 52.15 -39.41
C LEU A 9 29.29 52.21 -38.83
N SER A 10 29.69 51.20 -38.06
CA SER A 10 31.08 51.10 -37.56
C SER A 10 32.10 50.89 -38.69
N THR A 11 31.70 50.24 -39.79
CA THR A 11 32.54 49.96 -40.95
C THR A 11 31.71 49.97 -42.25
N ASN A 12 32.33 50.35 -43.36
CA ASN A 12 31.73 50.25 -44.71
C ASN A 12 32.07 48.93 -45.41
N ILE A 13 32.95 48.13 -44.81
CA ILE A 13 33.36 46.81 -45.28
C ILE A 13 33.17 45.83 -44.12
N ALA A 14 32.51 44.70 -44.38
CA ALA A 14 32.37 43.58 -43.46
C ALA A 14 32.81 42.28 -44.15
N PHE A 15 33.15 41.27 -43.35
CA PHE A 15 33.48 39.93 -43.86
C PHE A 15 32.35 38.96 -43.55
N GLN A 16 32.18 37.93 -44.38
CA GLN A 16 31.27 36.82 -44.10
C GLN A 16 31.50 36.23 -42.70
N GLY A 17 30.43 35.99 -41.95
CA GLY A 17 30.52 35.41 -40.60
C GLY A 17 30.92 36.40 -39.50
N THR A 18 31.15 37.67 -39.82
CA THR A 18 31.48 38.72 -38.85
C THR A 18 30.25 39.55 -38.46
N SER A 19 30.40 40.38 -37.44
CA SER A 19 29.39 41.36 -37.05
C SER A 19 29.91 42.79 -37.19
N PHE A 20 28.99 43.73 -37.39
CA PHE A 20 29.25 45.17 -37.38
C PHE A 20 28.21 45.88 -36.52
N ASN A 21 28.56 47.08 -36.04
CA ASN A 21 27.67 47.88 -35.21
C ASN A 21 26.91 48.89 -36.07
N LEU A 22 25.59 48.94 -35.87
CA LEU A 22 24.67 49.93 -36.40
C LEU A 22 24.21 50.83 -35.26
N THR A 23 24.57 52.11 -35.31
CA THR A 23 24.13 53.11 -34.32
C THR A 23 22.97 53.89 -34.91
N LEU A 24 21.83 53.95 -34.21
CA LEU A 24 20.64 54.70 -34.61
C LEU A 24 20.48 55.94 -33.72
N SER A 25 20.23 57.09 -34.32
CA SER A 25 20.01 58.35 -33.60
C SER A 25 18.57 58.54 -33.11
N GLU A 26 17.61 57.85 -33.74
CA GLU A 26 16.20 57.89 -33.42
C GLU A 26 15.52 56.54 -33.70
N GLN A 27 14.26 56.41 -33.30
CA GLN A 27 13.50 55.19 -33.53
C GLN A 27 13.25 54.99 -35.04
N THR A 28 13.75 53.88 -35.57
CA THR A 28 13.82 53.62 -37.01
C THR A 28 13.47 52.16 -37.31
N GLU A 29 12.65 51.93 -38.33
CA GLU A 29 12.49 50.59 -38.91
C GLU A 29 13.69 50.30 -39.81
N VAL A 30 14.46 49.28 -39.44
CA VAL A 30 15.65 48.86 -40.16
C VAL A 30 15.35 47.59 -40.93
N VAL A 31 15.59 47.63 -42.23
CA VAL A 31 15.48 46.50 -43.15
C VAL A 31 16.88 46.14 -43.65
N LEU A 32 17.37 44.99 -43.19
CA LEU A 32 18.60 44.35 -43.64
C LEU A 32 18.30 43.42 -44.82
N ASP A 33 19.32 43.08 -45.60
CA ASP A 33 19.26 42.02 -46.61
C ASP A 33 19.03 40.65 -45.94
N ASP A 34 18.45 39.69 -46.65
CA ASP A 34 18.05 38.38 -46.11
C ASP A 34 19.21 37.59 -45.47
N CYS A 35 20.45 37.90 -45.86
CA CYS A 35 21.66 37.27 -45.31
C CYS A 35 22.27 38.01 -44.12
N MET A 36 21.62 39.04 -43.58
CA MET A 36 22.03 39.78 -42.39
C MET A 36 20.91 39.78 -41.35
N PHE A 37 21.25 39.73 -40.06
CA PHE A 37 20.28 39.70 -38.98
C PHE A 37 20.82 40.35 -37.70
N PHE A 38 19.93 40.86 -36.86
CA PHE A 38 20.33 41.39 -35.56
C PHE A 38 20.68 40.26 -34.59
N GLU A 39 21.75 40.44 -33.80
CA GLU A 39 22.22 39.44 -32.84
C GLU A 39 21.16 39.05 -31.81
N HIS A 40 20.38 40.02 -31.34
CA HIS A 40 19.40 39.81 -30.26
C HIS A 40 18.10 39.14 -30.72
N SER A 41 17.66 39.41 -31.95
CA SER A 41 16.35 38.96 -32.47
C SER A 41 16.46 37.90 -33.55
N LEU A 42 17.62 37.77 -34.18
CA LEU A 42 17.86 36.92 -35.36
C LEU A 42 16.91 37.26 -36.52
N LYS A 43 16.41 38.49 -36.59
CA LYS A 43 15.55 38.99 -37.67
C LYS A 43 16.32 39.95 -38.57
N SER A 44 15.93 40.00 -39.85
CA SER A 44 16.46 40.96 -40.83
C SER A 44 15.65 42.26 -40.88
N VAL A 45 14.46 42.29 -40.29
CA VAL A 45 13.61 43.49 -40.21
C VAL A 45 13.14 43.70 -38.79
N GLU A 46 13.39 44.89 -38.25
CA GLU A 46 12.99 45.24 -36.90
C GLU A 46 12.80 46.74 -36.72
N ASN A 47 11.86 47.12 -35.86
CA ASN A 47 11.69 48.50 -35.42
C ASN A 47 12.52 48.70 -34.16
N LEU A 48 13.58 49.51 -34.28
CA LEU A 48 14.60 49.68 -33.27
C LEU A 48 14.55 51.09 -32.72
N SER A 49 14.69 51.24 -31.40
CA SER A 49 14.86 52.55 -30.75
C SER A 49 16.24 53.15 -31.05
N ALA A 50 16.48 54.40 -30.65
CA ALA A 50 17.84 54.96 -30.68
C ALA A 50 18.79 54.09 -29.82
N GLY A 51 19.96 53.75 -30.35
CA GLY A 51 20.90 52.84 -29.68
C GLY A 51 21.91 52.18 -30.62
N ASN A 52 22.74 51.32 -30.04
CA ASN A 52 23.74 50.53 -30.76
C ASN A 52 23.26 49.09 -30.93
N TYR A 53 23.26 48.60 -32.16
CA TYR A 53 22.80 47.26 -32.52
C TYR A 53 23.90 46.50 -33.23
N VAL A 54 24.08 45.24 -32.84
CA VAL A 54 25.02 44.34 -33.49
C VAL A 54 24.29 43.62 -34.62
N VAL A 55 24.78 43.76 -35.83
CA VAL A 55 24.29 43.06 -37.02
C VAL A 55 25.27 41.97 -37.38
N ILE A 56 24.78 40.75 -37.50
CA ILE A 56 25.56 39.57 -37.90
C ILE A 56 25.39 39.37 -39.41
N VAL A 57 26.52 39.16 -40.10
CA VAL A 57 26.57 38.84 -41.52
C VAL A 57 26.66 37.33 -41.70
N GLY A 58 25.66 36.75 -42.34
CA GLY A 58 25.65 35.33 -42.66
C GLY A 58 26.79 34.91 -43.60
N TYR A 59 27.24 33.67 -43.47
CA TYR A 59 28.29 33.08 -44.30
C TYR A 59 27.94 33.05 -45.81
N GLY A 60 26.65 33.09 -46.18
CA GLY A 60 26.21 33.17 -47.60
C GLY A 60 26.15 34.59 -48.19
N CYS A 61 26.49 35.62 -47.42
CA CYS A 61 26.31 37.02 -47.82
C CYS A 61 27.55 37.53 -48.57
N GLU A 62 27.41 38.02 -49.80
CA GLU A 62 28.54 38.56 -50.58
C GLU A 62 28.10 39.75 -51.43
N GLY A 63 29.02 40.68 -51.68
CA GLY A 63 28.80 41.84 -52.54
C GLY A 63 28.26 43.06 -51.79
N LEU A 64 27.74 44.02 -52.54
CA LEU A 64 27.19 45.26 -52.00
C LEU A 64 25.79 45.01 -51.44
N LYS A 65 25.62 45.22 -50.14
CA LYS A 65 24.34 45.09 -49.44
C LYS A 65 23.82 46.45 -49.01
N THR A 66 22.51 46.61 -49.11
CA THR A 66 21.83 47.85 -48.75
C THR A 66 21.05 47.65 -47.46
N ILE A 67 21.20 48.58 -46.53
CA ILE A 67 20.43 48.67 -45.30
C ILE A 67 19.48 49.85 -45.48
N ILE A 68 18.18 49.59 -45.37
CA ILE A 68 17.15 50.61 -45.52
C ILE A 68 16.70 51.02 -44.12
N LEU A 69 16.73 52.32 -43.86
CA LEU A 69 16.41 52.94 -42.59
C LEU A 69 15.18 53.83 -42.80
N LYS A 70 14.05 53.48 -42.20
CA LYS A 70 12.81 54.25 -42.31
C LYS A 70 12.46 54.88 -40.97
N SER A 71 12.51 56.20 -40.92
CA SER A 71 12.10 56.99 -39.77
C SER A 71 11.04 58.02 -40.15
N VAL A 72 10.52 58.73 -39.16
CA VAL A 72 9.63 59.89 -39.30
C VAL A 72 10.30 61.03 -40.07
N SER A 73 11.64 61.12 -40.02
CA SER A 73 12.44 62.15 -40.69
C SER A 73 12.75 61.86 -42.17
N GLY A 74 12.55 60.62 -42.63
CA GLY A 74 12.79 60.20 -44.02
C GLY A 74 13.27 58.75 -44.15
N GLU A 75 13.53 58.34 -45.40
CA GLU A 75 14.20 57.05 -45.72
C GLU A 75 15.68 57.31 -46.05
N GLU A 76 16.59 56.65 -45.34
CA GLU A 76 18.03 56.67 -45.61
C GLU A 76 18.51 55.27 -46.03
N ARG A 77 19.51 55.22 -46.93
CA ARG A 77 20.09 53.97 -47.42
C ARG A 77 21.58 53.96 -47.12
N ALA A 78 21.99 53.00 -46.30
CA ALA A 78 23.40 52.73 -46.07
C ALA A 78 23.83 51.53 -46.92
N VAL A 79 25.04 51.58 -47.47
CA VAL A 79 25.60 50.49 -48.28
C VAL A 79 26.83 49.94 -47.58
N ILE A 80 26.91 48.61 -47.47
CA ILE A 80 28.04 47.89 -46.91
C ILE A 80 28.57 46.88 -47.93
N GLU A 81 29.89 46.87 -48.14
CA GLU A 81 30.55 45.89 -49.00
C GLU A 81 30.89 44.65 -48.16
N ILE A 82 30.36 43.49 -48.54
CA ILE A 82 30.63 42.23 -47.85
C ILE A 82 31.61 41.40 -48.66
N ARG A 83 32.79 41.17 -48.08
CA ARG A 83 33.86 40.38 -48.68
C ARG A 83 33.91 38.97 -48.13
N LYS A 84 34.41 38.06 -48.95
CA LYS A 84 34.65 36.67 -48.58
C LYS A 84 35.72 36.58 -47.48
N ALA A 85 35.45 35.80 -46.43
CA ALA A 85 36.44 35.54 -45.40
C ALA A 85 37.55 34.62 -45.94
N GLU A 86 38.82 34.94 -45.70
CA GLU A 86 39.96 34.14 -46.20
C GLU A 86 39.97 32.70 -45.66
N ASN A 87 39.40 32.47 -44.48
CA ASN A 87 39.33 31.15 -43.82
C ASN A 87 37.94 30.50 -43.84
N PHE A 88 37.04 31.00 -44.69
CA PHE A 88 35.64 30.54 -44.79
C PHE A 88 35.47 29.01 -44.75
N ASN A 89 36.24 28.29 -45.57
CA ASN A 89 36.14 26.83 -45.65
C ASN A 89 36.55 26.12 -44.35
N LYS A 90 37.49 26.68 -43.59
CA LYS A 90 37.93 26.09 -42.32
C LYS A 90 36.87 26.27 -41.24
N GLU A 91 36.33 27.47 -41.10
CA GLU A 91 35.26 27.76 -40.12
C GLU A 91 34.00 26.95 -40.41
N VAL A 92 33.57 26.88 -41.67
CA VAL A 92 32.42 26.06 -42.08
C VAL A 92 32.66 24.58 -41.76
N THR A 93 33.89 24.08 -41.96
CA THR A 93 34.24 22.68 -41.64
C THR A 93 34.20 22.41 -40.14
N GLU A 94 34.70 23.33 -39.31
CA GLU A 94 34.65 23.17 -37.85
C GLU A 94 33.22 23.27 -37.31
N LEU A 95 32.41 24.23 -37.80
CA LEU A 95 30.99 24.33 -37.47
C LEU A 95 30.23 23.06 -37.85
N GLN A 96 30.53 22.46 -39.01
CA GLN A 96 29.96 21.17 -39.41
C GLN A 96 30.34 20.03 -38.45
N LYS A 97 31.61 19.97 -38.01
CA LYS A 97 32.05 18.96 -37.02
C LYS A 97 31.32 19.13 -35.69
N GLU A 98 31.19 20.36 -35.20
CA GLU A 98 30.46 20.66 -33.98
C GLU A 98 28.98 20.32 -34.10
N MET A 99 28.34 20.66 -35.23
CA MET A 99 26.95 20.30 -35.50
C MET A 99 26.76 18.77 -35.49
N ILE A 100 27.68 18.01 -36.10
CA ILE A 100 27.64 16.55 -36.08
C ILE A 100 27.82 16.01 -34.66
N LYS A 101 28.73 16.59 -33.88
CA LYS A 101 28.95 16.20 -32.48
C LYS A 101 27.69 16.44 -31.65
N PHE A 102 27.11 17.64 -31.70
CA PHE A 102 25.88 17.95 -30.98
C PHE A 102 24.71 17.07 -31.43
N ARG A 103 24.61 16.74 -32.71
CA ARG A 103 23.58 15.81 -33.20
C ARG A 103 23.71 14.43 -32.56
N ARG A 104 24.93 13.88 -32.49
CA ARG A 104 25.19 12.59 -31.84
C ARG A 104 24.91 12.63 -30.34
N GLU A 105 25.30 13.70 -29.66
CA GLU A 105 25.01 13.88 -28.24
C GLU A 105 23.49 13.96 -27.99
N ASN A 106 22.75 14.66 -28.85
CA ASN A 106 21.29 14.76 -28.75
C ASN A 106 20.60 13.42 -29.01
N GLU A 107 21.07 12.64 -30.00
CA GLU A 107 20.59 11.27 -30.23
C GLU A 107 20.86 10.37 -29.01
N ALA A 108 22.06 10.41 -28.43
CA ALA A 108 22.40 9.64 -27.24
C ALA A 108 21.55 10.04 -26.02
N LEU A 109 21.29 11.33 -25.83
CA LEU A 109 20.42 11.83 -24.77
C LEU A 109 18.98 11.37 -24.95
N ARG A 110 18.45 11.39 -26.18
CA ARG A 110 17.11 10.86 -26.49
C ARG A 110 16.98 9.38 -26.15
N SER A 111 17.95 8.56 -26.57
CA SER A 111 17.95 7.13 -26.21
C SER A 111 18.01 6.92 -24.69
N ARG A 112 18.74 7.77 -23.96
CA ARG A 112 18.78 7.70 -22.50
C ARG A 112 17.45 8.11 -21.85
N ILE A 113 16.73 9.09 -22.41
CA ILE A 113 15.39 9.47 -21.97
C ILE A 113 14.41 8.31 -22.15
N GLU A 114 14.40 7.68 -23.34
CA GLU A 114 13.53 6.53 -23.63
C GLU A 114 13.79 5.37 -22.66
N TYR A 115 15.07 5.06 -22.40
CA TYR A 115 15.44 4.03 -21.44
C TYR A 115 14.96 4.35 -20.02
N LEU A 116 15.15 5.59 -19.56
CA LEU A 116 14.71 6.02 -18.24
C LEU A 116 13.17 6.01 -18.12
N GLN A 117 12.45 6.38 -19.17
CA GLN A 117 10.99 6.29 -19.22
C GLN A 117 10.53 4.84 -19.05
N SER A 118 11.15 3.90 -19.77
CA SER A 118 10.85 2.48 -19.63
C SER A 118 11.13 1.97 -18.20
N LEU A 119 12.23 2.39 -17.58
CA LEU A 119 12.50 2.06 -16.17
C LEU A 119 11.44 2.61 -15.22
N VAL A 120 10.98 3.85 -15.44
CA VAL A 120 9.92 4.45 -14.62
C VAL A 120 8.62 3.65 -14.74
N GLU A 121 8.24 3.22 -15.95
CA GLU A 121 7.06 2.38 -16.16
C GLU A 121 7.17 1.03 -15.43
N ILE A 122 8.33 0.37 -15.52
CA ILE A 122 8.59 -0.89 -14.82
C ILE A 122 8.49 -0.70 -13.31
N VAL A 123 9.15 0.33 -12.76
CA VAL A 123 9.12 0.63 -11.32
C VAL A 123 7.69 0.94 -10.86
N ASN A 124 6.93 1.68 -11.67
CA ASN A 124 5.54 1.97 -11.37
C ASN A 124 4.67 0.70 -11.34
N SER A 125 4.87 -0.22 -12.29
CA SER A 125 4.20 -1.52 -12.29
C SER A 125 4.54 -2.33 -11.05
N ILE A 126 5.82 -2.38 -10.66
CA ILE A 126 6.26 -3.09 -9.44
C ILE A 126 5.61 -2.46 -8.20
N ASN A 127 5.54 -1.13 -8.13
CA ASN A 127 4.91 -0.44 -7.01
C ASN A 127 3.42 -0.79 -6.89
N VAL A 128 2.68 -0.84 -8.00
CA VAL A 128 1.26 -1.24 -8.00
C VAL A 128 1.10 -2.67 -7.48
N ASP A 129 1.88 -3.61 -8.02
CA ASP A 129 1.85 -5.01 -7.59
C ASP A 129 2.18 -5.18 -6.09
N LEU A 130 3.15 -4.42 -5.58
CA LEU A 130 3.51 -4.44 -4.17
C LEU A 130 2.40 -3.85 -3.29
N TYR A 131 1.75 -2.77 -3.73
CA TYR A 131 0.61 -2.19 -3.02
C TYR A 131 -0.55 -3.19 -2.90
N ASP A 132 -0.87 -3.89 -3.99
CA ASP A 132 -1.94 -4.89 -3.99
C ASP A 132 -1.61 -6.07 -3.06
N LYS A 133 -0.35 -6.52 -3.05
CA LYS A 133 0.11 -7.56 -2.11
C LYS A 133 0.02 -7.11 -0.66
N ILE A 134 0.43 -5.89 -0.34
CA ILE A 134 0.32 -5.33 1.02
C ILE A 134 -1.14 -5.30 1.46
N LYS A 135 -2.04 -4.86 0.59
CA LYS A 135 -3.48 -4.83 0.88
C LYS A 135 -4.02 -6.24 1.16
N ALA A 136 -3.70 -7.20 0.29
CA ALA A 136 -4.13 -8.59 0.45
C ALA A 136 -3.63 -9.21 1.77
N TYR A 137 -2.35 -9.01 2.11
CA TYR A 137 -1.80 -9.47 3.39
C TYR A 137 -2.42 -8.76 4.59
N GLY A 138 -2.78 -7.48 4.46
CA GLY A 138 -3.52 -6.74 5.49
C GLY A 138 -4.89 -7.35 5.77
N GLU A 139 -5.65 -7.65 4.73
CA GLU A 139 -6.97 -8.30 4.81
C GLU A 139 -6.87 -9.71 5.40
N GLU A 140 -5.88 -10.50 4.95
CA GLU A 140 -5.65 -11.84 5.49
C GLU A 140 -5.28 -11.82 6.98
N ASN A 141 -4.44 -10.87 7.41
CA ASN A 141 -4.06 -10.72 8.81
C ASN A 141 -5.26 -10.35 9.69
N LEU A 142 -6.15 -9.46 9.21
CA LEU A 142 -7.39 -9.14 9.91
C LEU A 142 -8.30 -10.37 10.04
N ARG A 143 -8.45 -11.17 8.97
CA ARG A 143 -9.22 -12.41 9.00
C ARG A 143 -8.65 -13.40 10.01
N LEU A 144 -7.34 -13.66 9.96
CA LEU A 144 -6.67 -14.59 10.88
C LEU A 144 -6.76 -14.13 12.34
N LYS A 145 -6.68 -12.83 12.61
CA LYS A 145 -6.91 -12.29 13.96
C LYS A 145 -8.33 -12.56 14.44
N SER A 146 -9.33 -12.37 13.59
CA SER A 146 -10.72 -12.67 13.94
C SER A 146 -10.93 -14.16 14.22
N GLU A 147 -10.36 -15.04 13.38
CA GLU A 147 -10.42 -16.49 13.58
C GLU A 147 -9.76 -16.90 14.90
N LEU A 148 -8.61 -16.30 15.25
CA LEU A 148 -7.91 -16.56 16.51
C LEU A 148 -8.75 -16.16 17.73
N GLU A 149 -9.40 -15.00 17.71
CA GLU A 149 -10.26 -14.55 18.82
C GLU A 149 -11.51 -15.41 18.99
N ASN A 150 -12.10 -15.87 17.88
CA ASN A 150 -13.20 -16.83 17.91
C ASN A 150 -12.76 -18.15 18.53
N ALA A 151 -11.62 -18.70 18.10
CA ALA A 151 -11.08 -19.95 18.65
C ALA A 151 -10.76 -19.83 20.15
N ARG A 152 -10.22 -18.68 20.60
CA ARG A 152 -10.00 -18.41 22.03
C ARG A 152 -11.30 -18.42 22.83
N THR A 153 -12.34 -17.80 22.27
CA THR A 153 -13.67 -17.74 22.91
C THR A 153 -14.29 -19.14 23.01
N GLU A 154 -14.21 -19.93 21.95
CA GLU A 154 -14.68 -21.32 21.95
C GLU A 154 -13.92 -22.17 22.97
N LEU A 155 -12.60 -22.05 23.04
CA LEU A 155 -11.77 -22.78 24.00
C LEU A 155 -12.13 -22.42 25.45
N ALA A 156 -12.38 -21.14 25.75
CA ALA A 156 -12.84 -20.71 27.06
C ALA A 156 -14.22 -21.33 27.41
N ASN A 157 -15.13 -21.37 26.45
CA ASN A 157 -16.45 -21.99 26.63
C ASN A 157 -16.34 -23.51 26.87
N TYR A 158 -15.51 -24.21 26.09
CA TYR A 158 -15.27 -25.64 26.29
C TYR A 158 -14.65 -25.93 27.65
N SER A 159 -13.68 -25.13 28.09
CA SER A 159 -13.07 -25.26 29.41
C SER A 159 -14.09 -25.11 30.54
N LYS A 160 -14.97 -24.10 30.45
CA LYS A 160 -16.07 -23.88 31.40
C LYS A 160 -17.04 -25.06 31.44
N ASN A 161 -17.44 -25.55 30.26
CA ASN A 161 -18.35 -26.69 30.15
C ASN A 161 -17.74 -27.98 30.69
N LEU A 162 -16.44 -28.20 30.47
CA LEU A 162 -15.71 -29.32 31.03
C LEU A 162 -15.73 -29.26 32.55
N SER A 163 -15.37 -28.11 33.14
CA SER A 163 -15.40 -27.91 34.59
C SER A 163 -16.78 -28.19 35.19
N LYS A 164 -17.85 -27.69 34.56
CA LYS A 164 -19.23 -27.94 35.00
C LYS A 164 -19.59 -29.43 34.93
N THR A 165 -19.23 -30.09 33.84
CA THR A 165 -19.48 -31.54 33.66
C THR A 165 -18.71 -32.35 34.69
N THR A 166 -17.44 -32.03 34.95
CA THR A 166 -16.63 -32.68 35.98
C THR A 166 -17.24 -32.52 37.37
N ALA A 167 -17.70 -31.31 37.73
CA ALA A 167 -18.37 -31.08 39.01
C ALA A 167 -19.65 -31.93 39.14
N THR A 168 -20.45 -31.99 38.07
CA THR A 168 -21.68 -32.80 38.03
C THR A 168 -21.36 -34.29 38.19
N LEU A 169 -20.28 -34.77 37.57
CA LEU A 169 -19.83 -36.16 37.67
C LEU A 169 -19.41 -36.51 39.10
N ILE A 170 -18.67 -35.63 39.78
CA ILE A 170 -18.28 -35.81 41.18
C ILE A 170 -19.52 -35.89 42.08
N GLU A 171 -20.51 -35.02 41.87
CA GLU A 171 -21.76 -35.02 42.63
C GLU A 171 -22.57 -36.30 42.42
N LEU A 172 -22.73 -36.73 41.15
CA LEU A 172 -23.38 -38.00 40.83
C LEU A 172 -22.68 -39.20 41.47
N GLN A 173 -21.34 -39.20 41.46
CA GLN A 173 -20.56 -40.28 42.07
C GLN A 173 -20.77 -40.34 43.59
N LYS A 174 -20.85 -39.19 44.26
CA LYS A 174 -21.19 -39.09 45.69
C LYS A 174 -22.59 -39.66 45.97
N THR A 175 -23.58 -39.25 45.18
CA THR A 175 -24.95 -39.76 45.30
C THR A 175 -25.04 -41.28 45.10
N VAL A 176 -24.28 -41.83 44.14
CA VAL A 176 -24.22 -43.29 43.92
C VAL A 176 -23.66 -44.02 45.14
N GLU A 177 -22.56 -43.52 45.73
CA GLU A 177 -21.99 -44.12 46.93
C GLU A 177 -22.92 -44.02 48.15
N GLU A 178 -23.62 -42.90 48.31
CA GLU A 178 -24.64 -42.72 49.37
C GLU A 178 -25.80 -43.71 49.22
N LEU A 179 -26.37 -43.83 48.01
CA LEU A 179 -27.44 -44.78 47.74
C LEU A 179 -26.99 -46.23 47.91
N LYS A 180 -25.74 -46.54 47.56
CA LYS A 180 -25.16 -47.88 47.76
C LYS A 180 -25.01 -48.22 49.24
N ALA A 181 -24.57 -47.26 50.06
CA ALA A 181 -24.49 -47.42 51.50
C ALA A 181 -25.89 -47.60 52.13
N GLU A 182 -26.86 -46.79 51.72
CA GLU A 182 -28.25 -46.91 52.17
C GLU A 182 -28.87 -48.26 51.80
N ASN A 183 -28.67 -48.72 50.56
CA ASN A 183 -29.16 -50.02 50.13
C ASN A 183 -28.52 -51.18 50.92
N SER A 184 -27.22 -51.08 51.24
CA SER A 184 -26.55 -52.05 52.12
C SER A 184 -27.14 -52.05 53.54
N LYS A 185 -27.47 -50.88 54.09
CA LYS A 185 -28.11 -50.74 55.41
C LYS A 185 -29.49 -51.38 55.41
N LEU A 186 -30.33 -51.02 54.45
CA LEU A 186 -31.68 -51.58 54.28
C LEU A 186 -31.64 -53.11 54.09
N SER A 187 -30.68 -53.62 53.32
CA SER A 187 -30.49 -55.07 53.16
C SER A 187 -30.14 -55.76 54.48
N SER A 188 -29.31 -55.13 55.33
CA SER A 188 -29.00 -55.66 56.66
C SER A 188 -30.21 -55.63 57.59
N GLU A 189 -30.97 -54.53 57.60
CA GLU A 189 -32.20 -54.38 58.39
C GLU A 189 -33.26 -55.41 57.97
N LEU A 190 -33.41 -55.68 56.67
CA LEU A 190 -34.31 -56.72 56.17
C LEU A 190 -33.92 -58.12 56.68
N LYS A 191 -32.62 -58.45 56.65
CA LYS A 191 -32.13 -59.74 57.17
C LYS A 191 -32.36 -59.89 58.67
N ASP A 192 -32.13 -58.81 59.43
CA ASP A 192 -32.35 -58.78 60.87
C ASP A 192 -33.85 -58.96 61.20
N LEU A 193 -34.72 -58.23 60.49
CA LEU A 193 -36.16 -58.38 60.64
C LEU A 193 -36.65 -59.78 60.27
N GLU A 194 -36.12 -60.38 59.20
CA GLU A 194 -36.42 -61.76 58.81
C GLU A 194 -36.01 -62.76 59.91
N ALA A 195 -34.84 -62.56 60.54
CA ALA A 195 -34.37 -63.36 61.66
C ALA A 195 -35.27 -63.19 62.89
N HIS A 196 -35.67 -61.96 63.21
CA HIS A 196 -36.63 -61.66 64.28
C HIS A 196 -37.98 -62.33 64.05
N ILE A 197 -38.53 -62.27 62.83
CA ILE A 197 -39.79 -62.95 62.48
C ILE A 197 -39.67 -64.46 62.67
N LYS A 198 -38.59 -65.09 62.19
CA LYS A 198 -38.34 -66.53 62.38
C LYS A 198 -38.26 -66.90 63.86
N SER A 199 -37.59 -66.08 64.66
CA SER A 199 -37.48 -66.28 66.11
C SER A 199 -38.85 -66.19 66.80
N VAL A 200 -39.64 -65.15 66.51
CA VAL A 200 -40.99 -64.98 67.07
C VAL A 200 -41.93 -66.12 66.64
N ALA A 201 -41.84 -66.56 65.38
CA ALA A 201 -42.59 -67.71 64.89
C ALA A 201 -42.24 -68.99 65.68
N PHE A 202 -40.94 -69.24 65.89
CA PHE A 202 -40.47 -70.36 66.71
C PHE A 202 -40.99 -70.28 68.15
N TYR A 203 -40.88 -69.13 68.81
CA TYR A 203 -41.41 -68.95 70.17
C TYR A 203 -42.92 -69.17 70.24
N THR A 204 -43.66 -68.70 69.24
CA THR A 204 -45.11 -68.90 69.15
C THR A 204 -45.45 -70.38 69.04
N ASP A 205 -44.70 -71.14 68.24
CA ASP A 205 -44.91 -72.59 68.12
C ASP A 205 -44.56 -73.33 69.41
N VAL A 206 -43.43 -73.00 70.06
CA VAL A 206 -43.06 -73.55 71.38
C VAL A 206 -44.15 -73.26 72.41
N PHE A 207 -44.68 -72.03 72.45
CA PHE A 207 -45.75 -71.65 73.36
C PHE A 207 -47.05 -72.44 73.08
N LYS A 208 -47.43 -72.63 71.82
CA LYS A 208 -48.56 -73.51 71.45
C LYS A 208 -48.35 -74.94 71.92
N PHE A 209 -47.17 -75.52 71.71
CA PHE A 209 -46.86 -76.86 72.20
C PHE A 209 -46.91 -76.95 73.73
N SER A 210 -46.34 -75.96 74.43
CA SER A 210 -46.35 -75.90 75.89
C SER A 210 -47.76 -75.75 76.47
N THR A 211 -48.61 -74.91 75.87
CA THR A 211 -50.00 -74.73 76.30
C THR A 211 -50.85 -75.97 76.07
N ILE A 212 -50.68 -76.65 74.92
CA ILE A 212 -51.33 -77.95 74.65
C ILE A 212 -50.87 -79.00 75.67
N LEU A 213 -49.56 -79.06 75.97
CA LEU A 213 -49.00 -79.99 76.96
C LEU A 213 -49.58 -79.71 78.36
N LEU A 214 -49.62 -78.46 78.79
CA LEU A 214 -50.19 -78.06 80.09
C LEU A 214 -51.68 -78.42 80.18
N LEU A 215 -52.45 -78.17 79.13
CA LEU A 215 -53.86 -78.59 79.06
C LEU A 215 -54.00 -80.11 79.14
N ALA A 216 -53.18 -80.88 78.42
CA ALA A 216 -53.19 -82.33 78.48
C ALA A 216 -52.85 -82.86 79.89
N ILE A 217 -51.87 -82.26 80.57
CA ILE A 217 -51.51 -82.57 81.95
C ILE A 217 -52.68 -82.25 82.90
N LEU A 218 -53.29 -81.07 82.78
CA LEU A 218 -54.44 -80.67 83.61
C LEU A 218 -55.65 -81.60 83.43
N VAL A 219 -55.98 -81.95 82.18
CA VAL A 219 -57.04 -82.93 81.88
C VAL A 219 -56.70 -84.30 82.48
N GLY A 220 -55.44 -84.74 82.36
CA GLY A 220 -54.95 -85.99 82.96
C GLY A 220 -55.08 -86.00 84.49
N ILE A 221 -54.68 -84.92 85.15
CA ILE A 221 -54.82 -84.74 86.61
C ILE A 221 -56.30 -84.77 87.01
N PHE A 222 -57.15 -84.04 86.29
CA PHE A 222 -58.60 -83.99 86.56
C PHE A 222 -59.26 -85.37 86.43
N LEU A 223 -58.94 -86.13 85.37
CA LEU A 223 -59.41 -87.51 85.20
C LEU A 223 -58.90 -88.44 86.30
N ALA A 224 -57.65 -88.28 86.74
CA ALA A 224 -57.09 -89.05 87.86
C ALA A 224 -57.80 -88.76 89.19
N PHE A 225 -58.19 -87.51 89.43
CA PHE A 225 -59.01 -87.12 90.57
C PHE A 225 -60.42 -87.73 90.51
N LEU A 226 -61.07 -87.72 89.34
CA LEU A 226 -62.40 -88.33 89.14
C LEU A 226 -62.41 -89.85 89.37
N ARG A 227 -61.30 -90.55 89.09
CA ARG A 227 -61.19 -92.00 89.32
C ARG A 227 -61.02 -92.39 90.79
N ARG A 228 -60.65 -91.43 91.66
CA ARG A 228 -60.36 -91.68 93.08
C ARG A 228 -61.57 -91.48 93.99
N TYR A 229 -62.66 -90.91 93.48
CA TYR A 229 -63.98 -90.85 94.11
C TYR A 229 -64.89 -91.95 93.56
#